data_AF-A0A2M6GLC5-F1
#
_entry.id   AF-A0A2M6GLC5-F1
#
_cell.length_a   1.000
_cell.length_b   1.000
_cell.length_c   1.000
_cell.angle_alpha   90.00
_cell.angle_beta   90.00
_cell.angle_gamma   90.00
#
_symmetry.space_group_name_H-M   'P 1'
#
loop_
_entity.id
_entity.type
_entity.pdbx_description
1 polymer ?
#
loop_
_entity_poly.entity_id
_entity_poly.type
_entity_poly.pdbx_seq_one_letter_code
_entity_poly.pdbx_strand_id
1 'polypeptide(L)'
;MKTETYTASLDSFTKTMTWFVVILLAGVAIKSVTDIANAAGDLKIIAVQGGVLLLLVSILLGSYLFSPQAYVLQANQLIIKRPALDKRISLADLVEVKILQENDMSWTIR
;
A
#
# COMPACT_ATOMS: atom_id res chain seq x y z
N MET A 1 24.86 -21.40 -1.33
CA MET A 1 24.97 -19.95 -1.10
C MET A 1 23.67 -19.51 -0.43
N LYS A 2 23.72 -18.96 0.79
CA LYS A 2 22.50 -18.72 1.60
C LYS A 2 21.73 -17.51 1.06
N THR A 3 20.49 -17.71 0.65
CA THR A 3 19.52 -16.63 0.44
C THR A 3 18.88 -16.30 1.78
N GLU A 4 19.03 -15.08 2.25
CA GLU A 4 18.32 -14.61 3.45
C GLU A 4 17.09 -13.81 3.01
N THR A 5 15.92 -14.29 3.44
CA THR A 5 14.62 -13.66 3.17
C THR A 5 14.19 -12.91 4.42
N TYR A 6 13.98 -11.61 4.29
CA TYR A 6 13.51 -10.76 5.37
C TYR A 6 12.06 -10.36 5.09
N THR A 7 11.16 -10.71 6.02
CA THR A 7 9.74 -10.34 5.92
C THR A 7 9.54 -8.89 6.32
N ALA A 8 8.78 -8.13 5.53
CA ALA A 8 8.39 -6.78 5.90
C ALA A 8 7.31 -6.86 6.99
N SER A 9 7.64 -6.52 8.24
CA SER A 9 6.62 -6.37 9.29
C SER A 9 6.11 -4.94 9.33
N LEU A 10 4.80 -4.78 9.16
CA LEU A 10 4.10 -3.50 9.35
C LEU A 10 4.18 -3.07 10.82
N ASP A 11 4.62 -1.83 11.03
CA ASP A 11 4.66 -1.22 12.36
C ASP A 11 3.24 -0.97 12.90
N SER A 12 3.11 -0.92 14.23
CA SER A 12 1.83 -0.70 14.91
C SER A 12 1.19 0.65 14.52
N PHE A 13 1.99 1.69 14.31
CA PHE A 13 1.50 2.99 13.85
C PHE A 13 0.94 2.89 12.42
N THR A 14 1.68 2.27 11.51
CA THR A 14 1.26 2.08 10.11
C THR A 14 0.00 1.23 10.01
N LYS A 15 -0.12 0.18 10.84
CA LYS A 15 -1.36 -0.62 10.93
C LYS A 15 -2.55 0.24 11.37
N THR A 16 -2.37 1.05 12.40
CA THR A 16 -3.43 1.94 12.91
C THR A 16 -3.85 2.96 11.86
N MET A 17 -2.88 3.60 11.19
CA MET A 17 -3.15 4.56 10.12
C MET A 17 -3.85 3.90 8.93
N THR A 18 -3.40 2.69 8.55
CA THR A 18 -4.03 1.91 7.47
C THR A 18 -5.49 1.60 7.80
N TRP A 19 -5.78 1.15 9.03
CA TRP A 19 -7.15 0.91 9.48
C TRP A 19 -8.01 2.17 9.45
N PHE A 20 -7.47 3.29 9.92
CA PHE A 20 -8.16 4.57 9.89
C PHE A 20 -8.54 4.98 8.45
N VAL A 21 -7.59 4.87 7.51
CA VAL A 21 -7.84 5.14 6.09
C VAL A 21 -8.88 4.18 5.53
N VAL A 22 -8.79 2.88 5.81
CA VAL A 22 -9.77 1.88 5.35
C VAL A 22 -11.18 2.21 5.85
N ILE A 23 -11.33 2.63 7.12
CA ILE A 23 -12.63 3.03 7.67
C ILE A 23 -13.19 4.27 6.96
N LEU A 24 -12.35 5.28 6.69
CA LEU A 24 -12.77 6.46 5.93
C LEU A 24 -13.24 6.11 4.52
N LEU A 25 -12.46 5.28 3.82
CA LEU A 25 -12.81 4.81 2.46
C LEU A 25 -14.10 3.99 2.47
N ALA A 26 -14.31 3.16 3.50
CA ALA A 26 -15.56 2.40 3.67
C ALA A 26 -16.76 3.34 3.89
N GLY A 27 -16.61 4.39 4.69
CA GLY A 27 -17.65 5.40 4.88
C GLY A 27 -18.04 6.11 3.57
N VAL A 28 -17.04 6.50 2.76
CA VAL A 28 -17.27 7.08 1.43
C VAL A 28 -17.98 6.08 0.52
N ALA A 29 -17.55 4.82 0.50
CA ALA A 29 -18.16 3.78 -0.31
C ALA A 29 -19.63 3.54 0.05
N ILE A 30 -19.96 3.44 1.35
CA ILE A 30 -21.34 3.29 1.83
C ILE A 30 -22.20 4.48 1.40
N LYS A 31 -21.68 5.70 1.54
CA LYS A 31 -22.39 6.90 1.10
C LYS A 31 -22.65 6.88 -0.41
N SER A 32 -21.63 6.61 -1.22
CA SER A 32 -21.75 6.55 -2.67
C SER A 32 -22.75 5.48 -3.14
N VAL A 33 -22.75 4.29 -2.52
CA VAL A 33 -23.73 3.24 -2.83
C VAL A 33 -25.15 3.67 -2.46
N THR A 34 -25.32 4.32 -1.30
CA THR A 34 -26.63 4.84 -0.86
C THR A 34 -27.16 5.92 -1.80
N ASP A 35 -26.28 6.84 -2.22
CA ASP A 35 -26.63 7.92 -3.15
C ASP A 35 -27.01 7.36 -4.54
N ILE A 36 -26.35 6.28 -5.00
CA ILE A 36 -26.74 5.56 -6.23
C ILE A 36 -28.12 4.90 -6.08
N ALA A 37 -28.37 4.22 -4.97
CA ALA A 37 -29.64 3.56 -4.72
C ALA A 37 -30.82 4.55 -4.70
N ASN A 38 -30.58 5.76 -4.18
CA ASN A 38 -31.58 6.83 -4.10
C ASN A 38 -31.69 7.68 -5.38
N ALA A 39 -30.80 7.48 -6.37
CA ALA A 39 -30.73 8.34 -7.56
C ALA A 39 -31.97 8.25 -8.48
N ALA A 40 -32.85 7.27 -8.28
CA ALA A 40 -34.12 7.10 -9.03
C ALA A 40 -33.99 7.21 -10.57
N GLY A 41 -32.86 6.79 -11.12
CA GLY A 41 -32.58 6.83 -12.56
C GLY A 41 -31.85 8.09 -13.06
N ASP A 42 -31.43 9.00 -12.17
CA ASP A 42 -30.56 10.12 -12.53
C ASP A 42 -29.17 9.60 -12.94
N LEU A 43 -28.96 9.53 -14.26
CA LEU A 43 -27.71 9.07 -14.86
C LEU A 43 -26.50 9.90 -14.43
N LYS A 44 -26.65 11.18 -14.07
CA LYS A 44 -25.53 12.00 -13.62
C LYS A 44 -25.05 11.56 -12.24
N ILE A 45 -25.97 11.35 -11.31
CA ILE A 45 -25.64 10.89 -9.96
C ILE A 45 -24.99 9.49 -10.03
N ILE A 46 -25.57 8.60 -10.84
CA ILE A 46 -25.03 7.25 -11.03
C ILE A 46 -23.62 7.29 -11.63
N ALA A 47 -23.38 8.11 -12.66
CA ALA A 47 -22.07 8.22 -13.28
C ALA A 47 -21.01 8.80 -12.32
N VAL A 48 -21.35 9.85 -11.57
CA VAL A 48 -20.42 10.47 -10.62
C VAL A 48 -20.07 9.51 -9.49
N GLN A 49 -21.08 8.93 -8.83
CA GLN A 49 -20.84 8.04 -7.70
C GLN A 49 -20.22 6.70 -8.13
N GLY A 50 -20.58 6.20 -9.33
CA GLY A 50 -19.92 5.06 -9.94
C GLY A 50 -18.43 5.33 -10.22
N GLY A 51 -18.10 6.53 -10.71
CA GLY A 51 -16.72 6.98 -10.87
C GLY A 51 -15.94 7.04 -9.54
N VAL A 52 -16.57 7.54 -8.47
CA VAL A 52 -15.98 7.56 -7.13
C VAL A 52 -15.67 6.16 -6.62
N LEU A 53 -16.60 5.21 -6.79
CA LEU A 53 -16.38 3.81 -6.41
C LEU A 53 -15.26 3.15 -7.23
N LEU A 54 -15.20 3.41 -8.53
CA LEU A 54 -14.12 2.90 -9.39
C LEU A 54 -12.76 3.46 -8.98
N LEU A 55 -12.70 4.76 -8.63
CA LEU A 55 -11.49 5.39 -8.12
C LEU A 55 -11.04 4.75 -6.79
N LEU A 56 -11.98 4.52 -5.86
CA LEU A 56 -11.72 3.83 -4.59
C LEU A 56 -11.09 2.45 -4.81
N VAL A 57 -11.69 1.63 -5.67
CA VAL A 57 -11.17 0.31 -6.02
C VAL A 57 -9.78 0.42 -6.63
N SER A 58 -9.56 1.38 -7.51
CA SER A 58 -8.26 1.60 -8.18
C SER A 58 -7.17 1.98 -7.19
N ILE A 59 -7.47 2.83 -6.20
CA ILE A 59 -6.53 3.21 -5.13
C ILE A 59 -6.15 2.00 -4.28
N LEU A 60 -7.13 1.18 -3.86
CA LEU A 60 -6.88 -0.02 -3.07
C LEU A 60 -6.05 -1.04 -3.85
N LEU A 61 -6.41 -1.29 -5.10
CA LEU A 61 -5.69 -2.20 -5.99
C LEU A 61 -4.26 -1.73 -6.21
N GLY A 62 -4.06 -0.45 -6.56
CA GLY A 62 -2.74 0.13 -6.74
C GLY A 62 -1.89 0.03 -5.49
N SER A 63 -2.45 0.38 -4.33
CA SER A 63 -1.75 0.30 -3.04
C SER A 63 -1.29 -1.13 -2.73
N TYR A 64 -2.15 -2.12 -2.99
CA TYR A 64 -1.81 -3.53 -2.82
C TYR A 64 -0.74 -4.00 -3.81
N LEU A 65 -0.90 -3.71 -5.10
CA LEU A 65 -0.01 -4.19 -6.17
C LEU A 65 1.44 -3.70 -6.02
N PHE A 66 1.63 -2.51 -5.43
CA PHE A 66 2.94 -1.92 -5.18
C PHE A 66 3.43 -2.09 -3.74
N SER A 67 2.67 -2.76 -2.87
CA SER A 67 3.07 -3.03 -1.49
C SER A 67 4.30 -3.95 -1.42
N PRO A 68 5.34 -3.61 -0.63
CA PRO A 68 6.43 -4.52 -0.33
C PRO A 68 5.95 -5.73 0.48
N GLN A 69 6.28 -6.93 0.04
CA GLN A 69 5.92 -8.19 0.72
C GLN A 69 7.12 -8.82 1.41
N ALA A 70 8.28 -8.80 0.74
CA ALA A 70 9.51 -9.38 1.25
C ALA A 70 10.73 -8.69 0.65
N TYR A 71 11.86 -8.81 1.34
CA TYR A 71 13.17 -8.39 0.86
C TYR A 71 14.05 -9.63 0.69
N VAL A 72 14.68 -9.76 -0.47
CA VAL A 72 15.64 -10.83 -0.76
C VAL A 72 16.98 -10.20 -1.06
N LEU A 73 17.98 -10.50 -0.22
CA LEU A 73 19.35 -10.06 -0.43
C LEU A 73 20.10 -11.11 -1.26
N GLN A 74 20.67 -10.69 -2.39
CA GLN A 74 21.53 -11.50 -3.25
C GLN A 74 22.91 -10.86 -3.37
N ALA A 75 23.88 -11.62 -3.88
CA ALA A 75 25.31 -11.26 -3.89
C ALA A 75 25.65 -9.85 -4.42
N ASN A 76 24.84 -9.31 -5.34
CA ASN A 76 25.07 -7.97 -5.91
C ASN A 76 23.80 -7.11 -6.00
N GLN A 77 22.68 -7.56 -5.43
CA GLN A 77 21.40 -6.85 -5.54
C GLN A 77 20.47 -7.10 -4.35
N LEU A 78 19.70 -6.08 -4.01
CA LEU A 78 18.54 -6.16 -3.13
C LEU A 78 17.27 -6.25 -3.99
N ILE A 79 16.44 -7.26 -3.73
CA ILE A 79 15.17 -7.45 -4.43
C ILE A 79 14.02 -7.19 -3.45
N ILE A 80 13.23 -6.17 -3.73
CA ILE A 80 11.98 -5.88 -3.03
C ILE A 80 10.87 -6.61 -3.78
N LYS A 81 10.32 -7.66 -3.17
CA LYS A 81 9.20 -8.43 -3.70
C LYS A 81 7.90 -7.66 -3.55
N ARG A 82 7.16 -7.53 -4.65
CA ARG A 82 5.83 -6.89 -4.69
C ARG A 82 4.88 -7.74 -5.54
N PRO A 83 3.55 -7.68 -5.34
CA PRO A 83 2.62 -8.50 -6.11
C PRO A 83 2.67 -8.29 -7.62
N ALA A 84 2.82 -7.04 -8.09
CA ALA A 84 2.86 -6.75 -9.53
C ALA A 84 4.26 -6.82 -10.14
N LEU A 85 5.24 -6.15 -9.52
CA LEU A 85 6.57 -6.02 -10.09
C LEU A 85 7.65 -5.92 -9.01
N ASP A 86 8.57 -6.87 -9.01
CA ASP A 86 9.75 -6.84 -8.15
C ASP A 86 10.62 -5.63 -8.48
N LYS A 87 11.03 -4.87 -7.46
CA LYS A 87 12.02 -3.81 -7.62
C LYS A 87 13.40 -4.35 -7.28
N ARG A 88 14.33 -4.29 -8.23
CA ARG A 88 15.74 -4.68 -8.03
C ARG A 88 16.58 -3.42 -7.86
N ILE A 89 17.45 -3.43 -6.85
CA ILE A 89 18.36 -2.33 -6.53
C ILE A 89 19.77 -2.93 -6.48
N SER A 90 20.71 -2.39 -7.25
CA SER A 90 22.10 -2.82 -7.21
C SER A 90 22.73 -2.43 -5.89
N LEU A 91 23.59 -3.27 -5.31
CA LEU A 91 24.33 -2.89 -4.10
C LEU A 91 25.28 -1.70 -4.36
N ALA A 92 25.74 -1.52 -5.60
CA ALA A 92 26.57 -0.37 -5.98
C ALA A 92 25.81 0.97 -5.89
N ASP A 93 24.47 0.93 -5.97
CA ASP A 93 23.61 2.11 -5.85
C ASP A 93 23.17 2.36 -4.38
N LEU A 94 23.54 1.48 -3.45
CA LEU A 94 23.22 1.64 -2.03
C LEU A 94 24.29 2.49 -1.35
N VAL A 95 23.85 3.65 -0.83
CA VAL A 95 24.73 4.57 -0.10
C VAL A 95 25.21 3.96 1.22
N GLU A 96 24.33 3.27 1.95
CA GLU A 96 24.65 2.68 3.25
C GLU A 96 23.67 1.54 3.59
N VAL A 97 24.16 0.50 4.28
CA VAL A 97 23.33 -0.53 4.92
C VAL A 97 23.62 -0.51 6.41
N LYS A 98 22.67 -0.03 7.21
CA LYS A 98 22.79 0.07 8.67
C LYS A 98 21.72 -0.76 9.36
N ILE A 99 22.10 -1.46 10.43
CA ILE A 99 21.13 -2.03 11.37
C ILE A 99 20.64 -0.88 12.25
N LEU A 100 19.41 -0.45 12.00
CA LEU A 100 18.81 0.67 12.71
C LEU A 100 18.34 0.19 14.09
N GLN A 101 18.66 0.95 15.14
CA GLN A 101 18.05 0.78 16.45
C GLN A 101 16.71 1.52 16.53
N GLU A 102 15.84 1.16 17.46
CA GLU A 102 14.50 1.76 17.59
C GLU A 102 14.55 3.29 17.73
N ASN A 103 15.55 3.81 18.46
CA ASN A 103 15.80 5.25 18.61
C ASN A 103 16.24 5.94 17.30
N ASP A 104 16.94 5.23 16.40
CA ASP A 104 17.39 5.77 15.11
C ASP A 104 16.21 6.00 14.14
N MET A 105 15.04 5.46 14.47
CA MET A 105 13.86 5.44 13.60
C MET A 105 12.67 6.22 14.17
N SER A 106 12.90 7.01 15.23
CA SER A 106 11.87 7.88 15.79
C SER A 106 11.27 8.78 14.71
N TRP A 107 9.93 8.85 14.65
CA TRP A 107 9.13 9.59 13.66
C TRP A 107 9.08 9.04 12.22
N THR A 108 9.71 7.91 11.92
CA THR A 108 9.59 7.29 10.59
C THR A 108 8.38 6.34 10.53
N ILE A 109 7.56 6.49 9.49
CA ILE A 109 6.42 5.60 9.21
C ILE A 109 6.93 4.42 8.37
N ARG A 110 6.72 3.18 8.82
CA ARG A 110 7.21 1.95 8.13
C ARG A 110 6.10 1.13 7.51
#